data_AF-A0A3G8ZV16-F1
#
_entry.id   AF-A0A3G8ZV16-F1
#
_cell.length_a   1.000
_cell.length_b   1.000
_cell.length_c   1.000
_cell.angle_alpha   90.00
_cell.angle_beta   90.00
_cell.angle_gamma   90.00
#
_symmetry.space_group_name_H-M   'P 1'
#
loop_
_entity.id
_entity.type
_entity.pdbx_description
1 polymer ?
#
loop_
_entity_poly.entity_id
_entity_poly.type
_entity_poly.pdbx_seq_one_letter_code
_entity_poly.pdbx_strand_id
1 'polypeptide(L)'
;MGSKFEILAFSAQLPRLDLAYRPLGTEQVARSTAEQVFPGRIGAAKGTVSLIQACAGVPNTICAGTFGETSLIVGTDVTDLVDLPGSTAVVAGGRSTTRLMSSSIVDAVALEAWAAGGAVIRELLLTPAAGVVIDEGTQSHFEAPFWAGEYGSDCDLEAELPFKLSDFGAEALRTYFGFAIGGPPHSDDIPADQIMVYAFTLAPQQAGATLLGVADPTELASEDTTAHPRIGDRATAAETEPRAPGWWRRLLATFLGQR
;
A
#
# COMPACT_ATOMS: atom_id res chain seq x y z
N MET A 1 -13.45 -4.88 15.39
CA MET A 1 -12.94 -3.67 14.69
C MET A 1 -11.64 -4.05 14.02
N GLY A 2 -11.57 -3.97 12.69
CA GLY A 2 -10.34 -4.26 11.94
C GLY A 2 -9.25 -3.24 12.25
N SER A 3 -8.00 -3.68 12.25
CA SER A 3 -6.84 -2.81 12.42
C SER A 3 -6.62 -1.99 11.15
N LYS A 4 -6.59 -0.66 11.30
CA LYS A 4 -6.20 0.27 10.23
C LYS A 4 -4.71 0.48 10.32
N PHE A 5 -3.99 0.25 9.23
CA PHE A 5 -2.60 0.63 9.14
C PHE A 5 -2.20 0.80 7.68
N GLU A 6 -1.16 1.60 7.48
CA GLU A 6 -0.47 1.65 6.20
C GLU A 6 1.02 1.86 6.46
N ILE A 7 1.82 0.99 5.86
CA ILE A 7 3.26 0.96 6.02
C ILE A 7 3.91 0.74 4.66
N LEU A 8 4.95 1.52 4.38
CA LEU A 8 5.77 1.47 3.19
C LEU A 8 7.23 1.29 3.62
N ALA A 9 7.90 0.31 3.06
CA ALA A 9 9.30 0.01 3.29
C ALA A 9 10.11 0.07 1.99
N PHE A 10 11.35 0.52 2.12
CA PHE A 10 12.40 0.38 1.12
C PHE A 10 13.53 -0.42 1.76
N SER A 11 13.82 -1.62 1.25
CA SER A 11 14.79 -2.53 1.87
C SER A 11 15.50 -3.42 0.86
N ALA A 12 16.75 -3.79 1.14
CA ALA A 12 17.47 -4.81 0.38
C ALA A 12 16.93 -6.24 0.64
N GLN A 13 16.21 -6.43 1.74
CA GLN A 13 15.68 -7.72 2.21
C GLN A 13 14.27 -7.56 2.78
N LEU A 14 13.71 -8.61 3.41
CA LEU A 14 12.42 -8.46 4.10
C LEU A 14 12.56 -7.45 5.26
N PRO A 15 11.68 -6.44 5.37
CA PRO A 15 11.77 -5.39 6.39
C PRO A 15 11.89 -5.94 7.82
N ARG A 16 11.21 -7.05 8.14
CA ARG A 16 11.26 -7.69 9.47
C ARG A 16 12.67 -7.98 9.97
N LEU A 17 13.61 -8.28 9.07
CA LEU A 17 14.98 -8.65 9.45
C LEU A 17 15.73 -7.47 10.05
N ASP A 18 15.59 -6.28 9.46
CA ASP A 18 16.22 -5.10 10.02
C ASP A 18 15.46 -4.56 11.24
N LEU A 19 14.13 -4.62 11.23
CA LEU A 19 13.31 -4.16 12.36
C LEU A 19 13.57 -4.95 13.65
N ALA A 20 13.90 -6.24 13.54
CA ALA A 20 14.20 -7.08 14.70
C ALA A 20 15.55 -6.78 15.35
N TYR A 21 16.54 -6.29 14.58
CA TYR A 21 17.94 -6.33 15.01
C TYR A 21 18.72 -5.01 14.86
N ARG A 22 18.14 -3.99 14.22
CA ARG A 22 18.83 -2.73 13.98
C ARG A 22 18.26 -1.61 14.84
N PRO A 23 19.11 -0.75 15.40
CA PRO A 23 18.62 0.43 16.10
C PRO A 23 18.00 1.42 15.11
N LEU A 24 17.10 2.27 15.61
CA LEU A 24 16.63 3.42 14.88
C LEU A 24 17.81 4.34 14.51
N GLY A 25 17.85 4.74 13.24
CA GLY A 25 18.77 5.73 12.71
C GLY A 25 18.48 7.14 13.26
N THR A 26 18.99 8.17 12.58
CA THR A 26 18.81 9.55 13.06
C THR A 26 17.54 10.20 12.51
N GLU A 27 17.03 11.21 13.22
CA GLU A 27 15.88 12.01 12.76
C GLU A 27 16.14 12.62 11.37
N GLN A 28 17.37 13.07 11.11
CA GLN A 28 17.73 13.68 9.85
C GLN A 28 17.63 12.70 8.67
N VAL A 29 18.03 11.44 8.86
CA VAL A 29 17.88 10.40 7.83
C VAL A 29 16.41 10.08 7.61
N ALA A 30 15.65 9.89 8.69
CA ALA A 30 14.21 9.64 8.61
C ALA A 30 13.45 10.77 7.92
N ARG A 31 13.78 12.03 8.22
CA ARG A 31 13.22 13.21 7.53
C ARG A 31 13.59 13.20 6.06
N SER A 32 14.85 12.92 5.71
CA SER A 32 15.28 12.89 4.31
C SER A 32 14.52 11.83 3.51
N THR A 33 14.30 10.63 4.07
CA THR A 33 13.45 9.62 3.45
C THR A 33 12.02 10.11 3.29
N ALA A 34 11.43 10.70 4.33
CA ALA A 34 10.07 11.22 4.26
C ALA A 34 9.92 12.33 3.21
N GLU A 35 10.90 13.22 3.07
CA GLU A 35 10.93 14.27 2.04
C GLU A 35 11.09 13.71 0.63
N GLN A 36 11.78 12.58 0.44
CA GLN A 36 11.83 11.94 -0.87
C GLN A 36 10.47 11.38 -1.29
N VAL A 37 9.67 10.90 -0.31
CA VAL A 37 8.32 10.37 -0.55
C VAL A 37 7.28 11.49 -0.64
N PHE A 38 7.43 12.55 0.16
CA PHE A 38 6.51 13.70 0.20
C PHE A 38 7.27 15.04 0.03
N PRO A 39 7.81 15.34 -1.17
CA PRO A 39 8.65 16.50 -1.39
C PRO A 39 7.98 17.82 -1.00
N GLY A 40 8.61 18.55 -0.07
CA GLY A 40 8.17 19.87 0.36
C GLY A 40 6.93 19.85 1.26
N ARG A 41 6.52 18.67 1.74
CA ARG A 41 5.35 18.51 2.61
C ARG A 41 5.71 18.11 4.04
N ILE A 42 6.97 17.79 4.33
CA ILE A 42 7.39 17.40 5.68
C ILE A 42 7.65 18.66 6.52
N GLY A 43 6.88 18.78 7.60
CA GLY A 43 6.95 19.88 8.55
C GLY A 43 7.82 19.58 9.76
N ALA A 44 7.49 20.23 10.88
CA ALA A 44 8.22 20.09 12.13
C ALA A 44 8.19 18.65 12.67
N ALA A 45 9.29 18.25 13.30
CA ALA A 45 9.35 17.01 14.06
C ALA A 45 8.47 17.10 15.32
N LYS A 46 7.81 15.99 15.65
CA LYS A 46 6.91 15.83 16.80
C LYS A 46 7.50 14.88 17.86
N GLY A 47 8.77 14.50 17.73
CA GLY A 47 9.44 13.52 18.57
C GLY A 47 9.37 12.12 18.00
N THR A 48 9.43 11.12 18.88
CA THR A 48 9.34 9.70 18.53
C THR A 48 8.06 9.08 19.05
N VAL A 49 7.54 8.10 18.32
CA VAL A 49 6.36 7.29 18.69
C VAL A 49 6.69 5.82 18.45
N SER A 50 5.97 4.90 19.10
CA SER A 50 6.13 3.48 18.77
C SER A 50 5.54 3.16 17.40
N LEU A 51 5.99 2.08 16.78
CA LEU A 51 5.53 1.66 15.46
C LEU A 51 4.03 1.27 15.50
N ILE A 52 3.58 0.62 16.59
CA ILE A 52 2.15 0.37 16.83
C ILE A 52 1.34 1.68 16.81
N GLN A 53 1.81 2.72 17.51
CA GLN A 53 1.13 4.02 17.54
C GLN A 53 1.16 4.71 16.16
N ALA A 54 2.27 4.60 15.43
CA ALA A 54 2.39 5.14 14.08
C ALA A 54 1.37 4.50 13.13
N CYS A 55 1.20 3.16 13.20
CA CYS A 55 0.25 2.43 12.38
C CYS A 55 -1.21 2.76 12.70
N ALA A 56 -1.55 3.00 13.97
CA ALA A 56 -2.88 3.45 14.36
C ALA A 56 -3.26 4.80 13.70
N GLY A 57 -2.25 5.59 13.33
CA GLY A 57 -2.41 6.81 12.56
C GLY A 57 -2.75 8.02 13.42
N VAL A 58 -2.15 9.16 13.06
CA VAL A 58 -2.52 10.48 13.58
C VAL A 58 -2.75 11.40 12.38
N PRO A 59 -3.88 12.10 12.27
CA PRO A 59 -4.13 13.01 11.14
C PRO A 59 -3.00 14.01 10.93
N ASN A 60 -2.69 14.32 9.67
CA ASN A 60 -1.63 15.25 9.27
C ASN A 60 -0.27 14.92 9.90
N THR A 61 0.00 13.63 10.11
CA THR A 61 1.26 13.15 10.68
C THR A 61 1.75 11.99 9.84
N ILE A 62 3.03 12.06 9.46
CA ILE A 62 3.74 10.93 8.88
C ILE A 62 4.85 10.52 9.82
N CYS A 63 5.04 9.21 9.98
CA CYS A 63 6.14 8.67 10.74
C CYS A 63 7.16 8.05 9.79
N ALA A 64 8.44 8.24 10.09
CA ALA A 64 9.52 7.65 9.32
C ALA A 64 10.60 7.08 10.24
N GLY A 65 11.24 6.00 9.79
CA GLY A 65 12.34 5.37 10.49
C GLY A 65 13.35 4.80 9.50
N THR A 66 14.57 4.58 9.96
CA THR A 66 15.56 3.82 9.20
C THR A 66 16.25 2.86 10.15
N PHE A 67 16.30 1.59 9.76
CA PHE A 67 16.80 0.47 10.55
C PHE A 67 17.76 -0.29 9.62
N GLY A 68 19.07 -0.10 9.78
CA GLY A 68 20.03 -0.65 8.83
C GLY A 68 19.77 -0.15 7.40
N GLU A 69 19.45 -1.07 6.48
CA GLU A 69 19.16 -0.76 5.07
C GLU A 69 17.67 -0.55 4.80
N THR A 70 16.82 -0.84 5.78
CA THR A 70 15.37 -0.67 5.71
C THR A 70 14.96 0.73 6.12
N SER A 71 14.37 1.48 5.20
CA SER A 71 13.69 2.74 5.49
C SER A 71 12.18 2.52 5.53
N LEU A 72 11.51 3.02 6.57
CA LEU A 72 10.08 2.92 6.77
C LEU A 72 9.39 4.28 6.67
N ILE A 73 8.18 4.27 6.11
CA ILE A 73 7.21 5.35 6.12
C ILE A 73 5.87 4.76 6.59
N VAL A 74 5.25 5.39 7.58
CA VAL A 74 4.01 4.91 8.22
C VAL A 74 3.07 6.08 8.43
N GLY A 75 1.81 5.92 8.05
CA GLY A 75 0.76 6.91 8.32
C GLY A 75 -0.43 6.74 7.39
N THR A 76 -1.54 7.38 7.74
CA THR A 76 -2.81 7.24 7.01
C THR A 76 -2.85 7.95 5.66
N ASP A 77 -1.88 8.81 5.41
CA ASP A 77 -1.82 9.66 4.22
C ASP A 77 -0.81 9.11 3.19
N VAL A 78 -0.20 7.95 3.46
CA VAL A 78 0.62 7.22 2.48
C VAL A 78 -0.24 6.79 1.28
N THR A 79 -1.53 6.56 1.50
CA THR A 79 -2.53 6.33 0.47
C THR A 79 -2.73 7.48 -0.52
N ASP A 80 -2.18 8.69 -0.34
CA ASP A 80 -2.31 9.77 -1.32
C ASP A 80 -1.19 9.79 -2.38
N LEU A 81 -0.24 8.84 -2.33
CA LEU A 81 0.80 8.71 -3.34
C LEU A 81 0.23 8.09 -4.63
N VAL A 82 -0.23 8.95 -5.54
CA VAL A 82 -0.93 8.59 -6.79
C VAL A 82 -0.04 7.82 -7.77
N ASP A 83 1.28 7.85 -7.60
CA ASP A 83 2.23 7.19 -8.52
C ASP A 83 3.36 6.51 -7.74
N LEU A 84 3.01 5.46 -7.00
CA LEU A 84 3.97 4.71 -6.20
C LEU A 84 5.12 4.17 -7.07
N PRO A 85 4.95 3.46 -8.20
CA PRO A 85 6.10 2.92 -8.94
C PRO A 85 7.07 4.00 -9.45
N GLY A 86 6.56 5.12 -9.99
CA GLY A 86 7.41 6.21 -10.46
C GLY A 86 8.15 6.95 -9.34
N SER A 87 7.45 7.30 -8.26
CA SER A 87 8.03 8.03 -7.13
C SER A 87 8.86 7.14 -6.19
N THR A 88 8.41 5.91 -5.94
CA THR A 88 9.11 4.94 -5.06
C THR A 88 10.35 4.36 -5.71
N ALA A 89 10.44 4.22 -7.04
CA ALA A 89 11.67 3.75 -7.67
C ALA A 89 12.87 4.68 -7.37
N VAL A 90 12.62 5.99 -7.34
CA VAL A 90 13.64 6.99 -6.98
C VAL A 90 14.05 6.85 -5.51
N VAL A 91 13.07 6.74 -4.59
CA VAL A 91 13.34 6.61 -3.14
C VAL A 91 13.96 5.25 -2.78
N ALA A 92 13.55 4.21 -3.49
CA ALA A 92 14.05 2.86 -3.31
C ALA A 92 15.55 2.80 -3.58
N GLY A 93 16.06 3.57 -4.55
CA GLY A 93 17.50 3.68 -4.80
C GLY A 93 18.15 2.32 -5.09
N GLY A 94 17.44 1.44 -5.81
CA GLY A 94 17.88 0.07 -6.08
C GLY A 94 17.58 -0.93 -4.95
N ARG A 95 16.72 -0.59 -3.99
CA ARG A 95 16.16 -1.50 -2.98
C ARG A 95 14.78 -2.00 -3.42
N SER A 96 14.34 -3.11 -2.85
CA SER A 96 12.96 -3.56 -3.01
C SER A 96 12.00 -2.63 -2.24
N THR A 97 10.78 -2.50 -2.73
CA THR A 97 9.70 -1.75 -2.09
C THR A 97 8.65 -2.72 -1.59
N THR A 98 8.17 -2.54 -0.37
CA THR A 98 7.06 -3.31 0.19
C THR A 98 6.08 -2.37 0.85
N ARG A 99 4.82 -2.41 0.41
CA ARG A 99 3.71 -1.68 1.00
C ARG A 99 2.65 -2.66 1.46
N LEU A 100 2.14 -2.42 2.66
CA LEU A 100 0.98 -3.12 3.19
C LEU A 100 0.00 -2.11 3.75
N MET A 101 -1.26 -2.25 3.36
CA MET A 101 -2.36 -1.41 3.79
C MET A 101 -3.53 -2.28 4.22
N SER A 102 -4.12 -1.92 5.35
CA SER A 102 -5.42 -2.39 5.80
C SER A 102 -6.28 -1.17 6.10
N SER A 103 -7.43 -1.05 5.43
CA SER A 103 -8.35 0.07 5.60
C SER A 103 -9.69 -0.42 6.10
N SER A 104 -10.11 0.07 7.26
CA SER A 104 -11.45 -0.19 7.83
C SER A 104 -12.56 0.66 7.21
N ILE A 105 -12.26 1.57 6.27
CA ILE A 105 -13.28 2.41 5.61
C ILE A 105 -13.85 1.69 4.39
N VAL A 106 -12.98 1.02 3.65
CA VAL A 106 -13.33 0.22 2.46
C VAL A 106 -13.24 -1.28 2.74
N ASP A 107 -12.91 -1.64 3.98
CA ASP A 107 -12.62 -2.99 4.42
C ASP A 107 -11.63 -3.71 3.47
N ALA A 108 -10.58 -3.03 3.02
CA ALA A 108 -9.66 -3.57 2.00
C ALA A 108 -8.29 -3.90 2.58
N VAL A 109 -7.64 -4.91 1.99
CA VAL A 109 -6.23 -5.22 2.22
C VAL A 109 -5.48 -5.12 0.90
N ALA A 110 -4.39 -4.35 0.89
CA ALA A 110 -3.49 -4.23 -0.25
C ALA A 110 -2.07 -4.62 0.16
N LEU A 111 -1.48 -5.58 -0.53
CA LEU A 111 -0.08 -5.98 -0.41
C LEU A 111 0.61 -5.71 -1.75
N GLU A 112 1.64 -4.88 -1.73
CA GLU A 112 2.37 -4.50 -2.93
C GLU A 112 3.86 -4.66 -2.65
N ALA A 113 4.54 -5.50 -3.42
CA ALA A 113 5.95 -5.80 -3.29
C ALA A 113 6.61 -5.77 -4.66
N TRP A 114 7.65 -4.96 -4.80
CA TRP A 114 8.43 -4.80 -6.02
C TRP A 114 9.90 -5.01 -5.75
N ALA A 115 10.58 -5.64 -6.70
CA ALA A 115 12.03 -5.77 -6.68
C ALA A 115 12.69 -4.41 -6.93
N ALA A 116 13.98 -4.31 -6.62
CA ALA A 116 14.83 -3.16 -6.91
C ALA A 116 14.72 -2.58 -8.33
N GLY A 117 14.45 -3.42 -9.33
CA GLY A 117 14.27 -3.02 -10.73
C GLY A 117 12.84 -2.64 -11.12
N GLY A 118 11.91 -2.56 -10.15
CA GLY A 118 10.49 -2.26 -10.39
C GLY A 118 9.65 -3.46 -10.83
N ALA A 119 10.24 -4.64 -11.00
CA ALA A 119 9.49 -5.86 -11.32
C ALA A 119 8.57 -6.24 -10.16
N VAL A 120 7.30 -6.56 -10.48
CA VAL A 120 6.31 -7.02 -9.50
C VAL A 120 6.76 -8.36 -8.91
N ILE A 121 6.95 -8.38 -7.58
CA ILE A 121 7.13 -9.63 -6.82
C ILE A 121 5.75 -10.16 -6.45
N ARG A 122 4.91 -9.29 -5.89
CA ARG A 122 3.53 -9.56 -5.50
C ARG A 122 2.73 -8.27 -5.53
N GLU A 123 1.57 -8.27 -6.18
CA GLU A 123 0.58 -7.20 -6.06
C GLU A 123 -0.78 -7.86 -5.82
N LEU A 124 -1.40 -7.55 -4.69
CA LEU A 124 -2.64 -8.15 -4.24
C LEU A 124 -3.53 -7.06 -3.67
N LEU A 125 -4.78 -7.00 -4.14
CA LEU A 125 -5.82 -6.12 -3.59
C LEU A 125 -7.07 -6.94 -3.35
N LEU A 126 -7.47 -7.01 -2.08
CA LEU A 126 -8.64 -7.74 -1.62
C LEU A 126 -9.69 -6.77 -1.08
N THR A 127 -10.95 -7.03 -1.40
CA THR A 127 -12.10 -6.32 -0.84
C THR A 127 -13.23 -7.32 -0.56
N PRO A 128 -14.07 -7.11 0.47
CA PRO A 128 -15.20 -7.99 0.75
C PRO A 128 -16.21 -7.99 -0.41
N ALA A 129 -16.38 -6.84 -1.07
CA ALA A 129 -17.38 -6.65 -2.12
C ALA A 129 -17.04 -7.34 -3.44
N ALA A 130 -15.75 -7.45 -3.79
CA ALA A 130 -15.31 -8.01 -5.06
C ALA A 130 -14.39 -9.23 -4.92
N GLY A 131 -14.10 -9.66 -3.68
CA GLY A 131 -13.08 -10.65 -3.38
C GLY A 131 -11.71 -10.18 -3.84
N VAL A 132 -11.18 -10.82 -4.88
CA VAL A 132 -9.87 -10.52 -5.49
C VAL A 132 -10.01 -9.45 -6.57
N VAL A 133 -9.47 -8.26 -6.33
CA VAL A 133 -9.46 -7.16 -7.31
C VAL A 133 -8.17 -7.16 -8.14
N ILE A 134 -7.04 -7.43 -7.50
CA ILE A 134 -5.73 -7.62 -8.14
C ILE A 134 -5.09 -8.87 -7.56
N ASP A 135 -4.51 -9.70 -8.42
CA ASP A 135 -3.71 -10.86 -8.05
C ASP A 135 -2.61 -11.06 -9.09
N GLU A 136 -1.47 -10.39 -8.87
CA GLU A 136 -0.30 -10.44 -9.75
C GLU A 136 0.95 -10.84 -8.97
N GLY A 137 1.92 -11.43 -9.67
CA GLY A 137 3.17 -11.92 -9.09
C GLY A 137 3.07 -13.31 -8.44
N THR A 138 4.08 -13.67 -7.65
CA THR A 138 4.17 -14.98 -7.00
C THR A 138 3.54 -14.92 -5.62
N GLN A 139 2.54 -15.77 -5.36
CA GLN A 139 1.94 -15.91 -4.03
C GLN A 139 3.00 -16.24 -2.98
N SER A 140 2.96 -15.52 -1.86
CA SER A 140 3.84 -15.80 -0.72
C SER A 140 3.38 -17.06 0.01
N HIS A 141 4.33 -17.76 0.65
CA HIS A 141 4.04 -19.02 1.35
C HIS A 141 2.95 -18.88 2.43
N PHE A 142 2.86 -17.74 3.10
CA PHE A 142 1.84 -17.51 4.13
C PHE A 142 0.42 -17.48 3.55
N GLU A 143 0.26 -17.16 2.26
CA GLU A 143 -1.05 -17.04 1.61
C GLU A 143 -1.69 -18.41 1.35
N ALA A 144 -0.88 -19.46 1.15
CA ALA A 144 -1.35 -20.79 0.77
C ALA A 144 -2.48 -21.35 1.66
N PRO A 145 -2.36 -21.37 3.01
CA PRO A 145 -3.44 -21.84 3.88
C PRO A 145 -4.72 -20.99 3.81
N PHE A 146 -4.61 -19.69 3.51
CA PHE A 146 -5.77 -18.83 3.28
C PHE A 146 -6.52 -19.25 2.01
N TRP A 147 -5.80 -19.38 0.89
CA TRP A 147 -6.40 -19.82 -0.37
C TRP A 147 -6.95 -21.25 -0.35
N ALA A 148 -6.40 -22.11 0.50
CA ALA A 148 -6.90 -23.45 0.76
C ALA A 148 -8.18 -23.49 1.63
N GLY A 149 -8.59 -22.34 2.20
CA GLY A 149 -9.76 -22.24 3.06
C GLY A 149 -9.55 -22.79 4.47
N GLU A 150 -8.31 -22.94 4.93
CA GLU A 150 -7.99 -23.50 6.25
C GLU A 150 -8.40 -22.56 7.40
N TYR A 151 -8.54 -21.26 7.13
CA TYR A 151 -8.90 -20.26 8.14
C TYR A 151 -10.38 -19.90 8.20
N GLY A 152 -11.17 -20.22 7.17
CA GLY A 152 -12.61 -19.94 7.07
C GLY A 152 -12.98 -18.46 7.17
N SER A 153 -14.11 -18.06 6.57
CA SER A 153 -14.79 -16.82 6.94
C SER A 153 -16.06 -17.14 7.71
N ASP A 154 -16.18 -16.60 8.92
CA ASP A 154 -17.42 -16.64 9.71
C ASP A 154 -18.35 -15.47 9.35
N CYS A 155 -17.98 -14.65 8.35
CA CYS A 155 -18.68 -13.43 8.00
C CYS A 155 -19.34 -13.53 6.62
N ASP A 156 -20.67 -13.50 6.60
CA ASP A 156 -21.48 -13.43 5.36
C ASP A 156 -21.15 -12.21 4.48
N LEU A 157 -20.47 -11.19 5.04
CA LEU A 157 -20.04 -9.98 4.35
C LEU A 157 -18.78 -10.16 3.48
N GLU A 158 -18.05 -11.26 3.67
CA GLU A 158 -16.83 -11.60 2.91
C GLU A 158 -17.06 -12.85 2.06
N ALA A 159 -18.30 -13.05 1.57
CA ALA A 159 -18.71 -14.26 0.86
C ALA A 159 -17.86 -14.63 -0.36
N GLU A 160 -17.13 -13.67 -0.93
CA GLU A 160 -16.24 -13.86 -2.09
C GLU A 160 -14.84 -14.35 -1.71
N LEU A 161 -14.48 -14.41 -0.42
CA LEU A 161 -13.17 -14.85 0.05
C LEU A 161 -13.28 -16.02 1.04
N PRO A 162 -12.40 -17.03 0.95
CA PRO A 162 -12.47 -18.19 1.84
C PRO A 162 -11.95 -17.94 3.27
N PHE A 163 -11.67 -16.68 3.62
CA PHE A 163 -11.05 -16.27 4.89
C PHE A 163 -11.41 -14.83 5.25
N LYS A 164 -11.18 -14.48 6.52
CA LYS A 164 -11.32 -13.10 7.02
C LYS A 164 -10.20 -12.21 6.51
N LEU A 165 -10.55 -11.06 5.90
CA LEU A 165 -9.52 -10.14 5.39
C LEU A 165 -8.63 -9.60 6.52
N SER A 166 -9.18 -9.39 7.71
CA SER A 166 -8.41 -8.93 8.87
C SER A 166 -7.28 -9.90 9.25
N ASP A 167 -7.55 -11.20 9.14
CA ASP A 167 -6.61 -12.24 9.53
C ASP A 167 -5.51 -12.37 8.46
N PHE A 168 -5.90 -12.27 7.19
CA PHE A 168 -4.94 -12.19 6.07
C PHE A 168 -4.02 -10.96 6.21
N GLY A 169 -4.60 -9.78 6.49
CA GLY A 169 -3.83 -8.55 6.67
C GLY A 169 -2.87 -8.61 7.85
N ALA A 170 -3.29 -9.22 8.97
CA ALA A 170 -2.43 -9.43 10.14
C ALA A 170 -1.27 -10.38 9.82
N GLU A 171 -1.51 -11.48 9.12
CA GLU A 171 -0.46 -12.44 8.76
C GLU A 171 0.50 -11.88 7.69
N ALA A 172 -0.01 -11.07 6.76
CA ALA A 172 0.84 -10.32 5.83
C ALA A 172 1.76 -9.35 6.58
N LEU A 173 1.23 -8.61 7.57
CA LEU A 173 2.03 -7.69 8.37
C LEU A 173 3.12 -8.44 9.16
N ARG A 174 2.76 -9.58 9.75
CA ARG A 174 3.70 -10.47 10.43
C ARG A 174 4.78 -11.00 9.48
N THR A 175 4.40 -11.42 8.28
CA THR A 175 5.33 -12.00 7.31
C THR A 175 6.36 -10.98 6.82
N TYR A 176 5.91 -9.77 6.45
CA TYR A 176 6.81 -8.77 5.85
C TYR A 176 7.51 -7.88 6.87
N PHE A 177 6.82 -7.50 7.94
CA PHE A 177 7.29 -6.53 8.93
C PHE A 177 7.58 -7.14 10.30
N GLY A 178 7.15 -8.38 10.54
CA GLY A 178 7.53 -9.15 11.72
C GLY A 178 6.67 -8.88 12.95
N PHE A 179 5.55 -8.18 12.82
CA PHE A 179 4.65 -7.91 13.94
C PHE A 179 3.19 -7.94 13.49
N ALA A 180 2.27 -8.02 14.44
CA ALA A 180 0.83 -7.96 14.17
C ALA A 180 0.19 -6.73 14.83
N ILE A 181 -0.90 -6.26 14.22
CA ILE A 181 -1.79 -5.24 14.80
C ILE A 181 -3.17 -5.86 14.91
N GLY A 182 -3.61 -6.08 16.15
CA GLY A 182 -4.81 -6.86 16.42
C GLY A 182 -4.53 -8.37 16.34
N GLY A 183 -5.45 -9.15 16.90
CA GLY A 183 -5.29 -10.60 17.06
C GLY A 183 -4.36 -10.99 18.23
N PRO A 184 -4.24 -12.30 18.52
CA PRO A 184 -3.35 -12.79 19.56
C PRO A 184 -1.87 -12.65 19.14
N PRO A 185 -0.98 -12.24 20.06
CA PRO A 185 0.45 -12.17 19.76
C PRO A 185 1.03 -13.57 19.54
N HIS A 186 1.94 -13.70 18.59
CA HIS A 186 2.78 -14.88 18.42
C HIS A 186 4.11 -14.71 19.17
N SER A 187 4.74 -15.83 19.55
CA SER A 187 6.01 -15.80 20.27
C SER A 187 7.17 -15.25 19.45
N ASP A 188 7.07 -15.25 18.13
CA ASP A 188 8.04 -14.71 17.18
C ASP A 188 7.70 -13.30 16.67
N ASP A 189 6.62 -12.69 17.17
CA ASP A 189 6.28 -11.30 16.88
C ASP A 189 7.32 -10.35 17.49
N ILE A 190 7.84 -9.44 16.67
CA ILE A 190 8.67 -8.33 17.11
C ILE A 190 7.78 -7.39 17.94
N PRO A 191 8.24 -6.96 19.15
CA PRO A 191 7.47 -6.04 19.99
C PRO A 191 7.44 -4.64 19.36
N ALA A 192 6.48 -4.41 18.45
CA ALA A 192 6.37 -3.17 17.70
C ALA A 192 5.98 -1.95 18.56
N ASP A 193 5.56 -2.17 19.81
CA ASP A 193 5.41 -1.13 20.83
C ASP A 193 6.77 -0.61 21.34
N GLN A 194 7.86 -1.37 21.12
CA GLN A 194 9.24 -1.01 21.47
C GLN A 194 10.06 -0.51 20.27
N ILE A 195 9.56 -0.70 19.04
CA ILE A 195 10.19 -0.13 17.84
C ILE A 195 9.78 1.34 17.74
N MET A 196 10.75 2.26 17.84
CA MET A 196 10.50 3.70 17.76
C MET A 196 10.67 4.21 16.32
N VAL A 197 9.86 5.18 15.93
CA VAL A 197 9.97 5.93 14.66
C VAL A 197 9.81 7.43 14.93
N TYR A 198 10.33 8.27 14.04
CA TYR A 198 10.20 9.73 14.15
C TYR A 198 8.89 10.19 13.53
N ALA A 199 8.16 11.05 14.24
CA ALA A 199 6.92 11.64 13.75
C ALA A 199 7.17 13.06 13.22
N PHE A 200 6.56 13.39 12.09
CA PHE A 200 6.61 14.71 11.45
C PHE A 200 5.21 15.19 11.12
N THR A 201 4.96 16.49 11.21
CA THR A 201 3.74 17.08 10.64
C THR A 201 3.78 16.90 9.11
N LEU A 202 2.66 16.50 8.52
CA LEU A 202 2.50 16.40 7.07
C LEU A 202 1.56 17.52 6.61
N ALA A 203 2.03 18.36 5.69
CA ALA A 203 1.18 19.35 5.05
C ALA A 203 0.17 18.66 4.11
N PRO A 204 -1.07 19.18 4.00
CA PRO A 204 -2.03 18.67 3.04
C PRO A 204 -1.47 18.76 1.62
N GLN A 205 -1.83 17.82 0.76
CA GLN A 205 -1.51 17.91 -0.65
C GLN A 205 -2.12 19.20 -1.20
N GLN A 206 -1.29 20.09 -1.77
CA GLN A 206 -1.80 21.27 -2.45
C GLN A 206 -2.59 20.80 -3.68
N ALA A 207 -3.90 21.07 -3.71
CA ALA A 207 -4.71 20.85 -4.88
C ALA A 207 -4.29 21.85 -5.96
N GLY A 208 -3.54 21.39 -6.97
CA GLY A 208 -3.23 22.19 -8.16
C GLY A 208 -1.82 22.75 -8.22
N ALA A 209 -0.88 21.92 -8.68
CA ALA A 209 0.03 22.36 -9.74
C ALA A 209 -0.43 21.67 -11.01
N THR A 210 -1.35 22.33 -11.73
CA THR A 210 -1.71 21.99 -13.10
C THR A 210 -0.39 21.85 -13.89
N LEU A 211 -0.07 20.64 -14.32
CA LEU A 211 0.93 20.45 -15.36
C LEU A 211 0.47 21.24 -16.58
N LEU A 212 1.33 22.15 -16.99
CA LEU A 212 1.24 23.09 -18.10
C LEU A 212 0.29 22.66 -19.24
N GLY A 213 -0.76 23.47 -19.42
CA GLY A 213 -1.32 23.80 -20.74
C GLY A 213 -1.95 22.66 -21.53
N VAL A 214 -3.16 22.26 -21.16
CA VAL A 214 -4.15 21.80 -22.15
C VAL A 214 -5.39 22.65 -21.97
N ALA A 215 -5.80 23.29 -23.07
CA ALA A 215 -6.91 24.21 -23.12
C ALA A 215 -8.24 23.53 -22.75
N ASP A 216 -9.11 24.36 -22.19
CA ASP A 216 -10.53 24.21 -21.92
C ASP A 216 -11.26 23.17 -22.83
N PRO A 217 -11.90 22.12 -22.27
CA PRO A 217 -12.71 21.19 -23.03
C PRO A 217 -14.13 21.74 -23.19
N THR A 218 -14.26 22.88 -23.87
CA THR A 218 -15.58 23.43 -24.24
C THR A 218 -15.67 23.77 -25.73
N GLU A 219 -15.01 23.00 -26.58
CA GLU A 219 -15.19 23.11 -28.04
C GLU A 219 -14.94 21.76 -28.72
N LEU A 220 -16.03 21.04 -29.05
CA LEU A 220 -16.26 20.21 -30.25
C LEU A 220 -17.45 19.26 -29.99
N ALA A 221 -18.64 19.78 -30.24
CA ALA A 221 -19.79 18.99 -30.64
C ALA A 221 -19.82 18.87 -32.18
N SER A 222 -20.50 17.83 -32.69
CA SER A 222 -20.65 17.39 -34.10
C SER A 222 -19.42 16.66 -34.65
N GLU A 223 -19.47 15.45 -35.24
CA GLU A 223 -20.43 14.73 -36.09
C GLU A 223 -20.24 13.20 -35.86
N ASP A 224 -21.28 12.38 -35.69
CA ASP A 224 -22.09 11.65 -36.70
C ASP A 224 -21.77 10.13 -36.79
N THR A 225 -22.87 9.40 -36.70
CA THR A 225 -23.25 7.98 -36.83
C THR A 225 -22.40 7.09 -37.76
N THR A 226 -22.03 5.88 -37.30
CA THR A 226 -22.54 4.56 -37.78
C THR A 226 -21.66 3.35 -37.43
N ALA A 227 -22.34 2.22 -37.22
CA ALA A 227 -21.94 0.81 -37.39
C ALA A 227 -21.26 0.05 -36.22
N HIS A 228 -22.08 -0.81 -35.59
CA HIS A 228 -21.68 -2.02 -34.85
C HIS A 228 -21.04 -3.08 -35.77
N PRO A 229 -20.12 -3.90 -35.22
CA PRO A 229 -20.10 -5.33 -35.53
C PRO A 229 -20.27 -6.20 -34.29
N ARG A 230 -20.75 -7.42 -34.55
CA ARG A 230 -21.23 -8.44 -33.61
C ARG A 230 -20.11 -9.22 -32.93
N ILE A 231 -20.49 -9.75 -31.77
CA ILE A 231 -19.84 -10.74 -30.91
C ILE A 231 -19.63 -12.07 -31.67
N GLY A 232 -18.41 -12.63 -31.58
CA GLY A 232 -18.08 -13.99 -32.00
C GLY A 232 -16.57 -14.28 -32.03
N ASP A 233 -16.08 -14.96 -30.98
CA ASP A 233 -14.90 -15.84 -30.85
C ASP A 233 -13.60 -15.53 -31.61
N ARG A 234 -12.54 -15.19 -30.86
CA ARG A 234 -11.41 -16.11 -30.58
C ARG A 234 -10.34 -15.44 -29.72
N ALA A 235 -9.89 -16.17 -28.70
CA ALA A 235 -8.70 -15.92 -27.92
C ALA A 235 -7.48 -15.67 -28.83
N THR A 236 -6.90 -14.50 -28.69
CA THR A 236 -5.50 -14.23 -29.02
C THR A 236 -4.89 -13.57 -27.80
N ALA A 237 -3.72 -14.08 -27.40
CA ALA A 237 -2.94 -13.54 -26.30
C ALA A 237 -2.68 -12.05 -26.59
N ALA A 238 -3.45 -11.19 -25.91
CA ALA A 238 -3.17 -9.77 -25.91
C ALA A 238 -1.88 -9.60 -25.09
N GLU A 239 -0.82 -9.20 -25.78
CA GLU A 239 0.28 -8.48 -25.17
C GLU A 239 -0.34 -7.45 -24.23
N THR A 240 -0.18 -7.70 -22.94
CA THR A 240 -0.77 -6.88 -21.90
C THR A 240 0.09 -5.63 -21.87
N GLU A 241 -0.38 -4.56 -22.53
CA GLU A 241 0.20 -3.24 -22.33
C GLU A 241 0.33 -3.02 -20.81
N PRO A 242 1.49 -2.58 -20.30
CA PRO A 242 1.68 -2.37 -18.88
C PRO A 242 0.63 -1.36 -18.43
N ARG A 243 -0.33 -1.83 -17.62
CA ARG A 243 -1.37 -0.96 -17.07
C ARG A 243 -0.69 0.13 -16.27
N ALA A 244 -1.10 1.38 -16.50
CA ALA A 244 -0.55 2.51 -15.79
C ALA A 244 -0.66 2.28 -14.27
N PRO A 245 0.43 2.47 -13.51
CA PRO A 245 0.41 2.35 -12.06
C PRO A 245 -0.75 3.08 -11.39
N GLY A 246 -1.36 2.47 -10.37
CA GLY A 246 -2.44 3.09 -9.59
C GLY A 246 -3.81 3.16 -10.28
N TRP A 247 -4.01 2.49 -11.43
CA TRP A 247 -5.31 2.42 -12.13
C TRP A 247 -6.46 1.92 -11.23
N TRP A 248 -6.18 1.00 -10.31
CA TRP A 248 -7.15 0.45 -9.37
C TRP A 248 -7.65 1.47 -8.34
N ARG A 249 -6.95 2.59 -8.13
CA ARG A 249 -7.44 3.68 -7.28
C ARG A 249 -8.56 4.47 -7.95
N ARG A 250 -8.55 4.57 -9.29
CA ARG A 250 -9.73 5.06 -10.03
C ARG A 250 -10.89 4.09 -9.87
N LEU A 251 -10.62 2.79 -9.82
CA LEU A 251 -11.64 1.79 -9.50
C LEU A 251 -12.15 1.93 -8.07
N LEU A 252 -11.29 2.05 -7.06
CA LEU A 252 -11.73 2.27 -5.68
C LEU A 252 -12.48 3.59 -5.51
N ALA A 253 -12.03 4.69 -6.13
CA ALA A 253 -12.77 5.95 -6.15
C ALA A 253 -14.12 5.82 -6.86
N THR A 254 -14.20 5.00 -7.92
CA THR A 254 -15.46 4.68 -8.61
C THR A 254 -16.38 3.85 -7.72
N PHE A 255 -15.85 2.84 -7.03
CA PHE A 255 -16.59 2.02 -6.06
C PHE A 255 -17.05 2.84 -4.84
N LEU A 256 -16.24 3.80 -4.38
CA LEU A 256 -16.55 4.72 -3.29
C LEU A 256 -17.57 5.81 -3.68
N GLY A 257 -17.60 6.22 -4.95
CA GLY A 257 -18.52 7.24 -5.46
C GLY A 257 -19.90 6.72 -5.87
N GLN A 258 -20.14 5.41 -5.80
CA GLN A 258 -21.44 4.78 -6.13
C GLN A 258 -22.27 4.37 -4.90
N ARG A 259 -21.91 4.82 -3.68
CA ARG A 259 -22.71 4.65 -2.47
C ARG A 259 -23.44 5.92 -2.07
#